data_AF-A0A2V6CTA3-F1
#
_entry.id   AF-A0A2V6CTA3-F1
#
_cell.length_a   1.000
_cell.length_b   1.000
_cell.length_c   1.000
_cell.angle_alpha   90.00
_cell.angle_beta   90.00
_cell.angle_gamma   90.00
#
_symmetry.space_group_name_H-M   'P 1'
#
loop_
_entity.id
_entity.type
_entity.pdbx_description
1 polymer ?
#
loop_
_entity_poly.entity_id
_entity_poly.type
_entity_poly.pdbx_seq_one_letter_code
_entity_poly.pdbx_strand_id
1 'polypeptide(L)'
;SSDTGYGGGISNGGDLQITSSTIAHNSATGGSGAFGGGIYGSSRTDSSIIALNSASTGPDFTGGELQSTGYNIIGNNADAVINSQPTDQIGTPAAPIDPLLGPLADNGGPTLTHALQSGSPAINRGDPAGPPRDQRGYSRLGVPDVGAFEFGGSAPQGDFNGDGFTDYLLFNSASRATAVWYLNNNTYIGGGYAPSLPAGWRVVDVADFNRDAHPDYALFNPSTRRTAIWYLNNRVYLRGAYGPTLPSGWQLMAVGDFNGDGKPDYVLYNASTRQTAIWYLNNNVYVSGAYGPTIASGYVLSGVADFNGDGNLDYLLYNAITRQTAIWYLNNNVYVSAAYGRTIASGYVLSGVADFNVDGHPDYLLYNSTARWTAIWYLNNNVYVSAAYGPTLPPGWSLVAP
;
A
#
# COMPACT_ATOMS: atom_id res chain seq x y z
N SER A 1 18.31 4.83 23.65
CA SER A 1 18.96 4.83 24.98
C SER A 1 19.87 6.03 25.07
N SER A 2 19.80 6.79 26.16
CA SER A 2 20.63 7.99 26.40
C SER A 2 21.40 7.85 27.71
N ASP A 3 22.74 7.89 27.64
CA ASP A 3 23.63 7.85 28.80
C ASP A 3 23.88 9.24 29.41
N THR A 4 23.46 10.31 28.72
CA THR A 4 23.58 11.69 29.21
C THR A 4 22.47 12.06 30.20
N GLY A 5 21.48 11.18 30.37
CA GLY A 5 20.40 11.32 31.37
C GLY A 5 19.17 12.07 30.89
N TYR A 6 19.11 12.53 29.64
CA TYR A 6 17.96 13.28 29.10
C TYR A 6 17.50 12.67 27.78
N GLY A 7 16.18 12.50 27.61
CA GLY A 7 15.55 12.21 26.32
C GLY A 7 16.00 10.87 25.73
N GLY A 8 15.58 9.77 26.34
CA GLY A 8 16.02 8.42 25.93
C GLY A 8 15.69 8.09 24.47
N GLY A 9 14.60 8.66 23.95
CA GLY A 9 14.22 8.67 22.54
C GLY A 9 14.53 10.02 21.88
N ILE A 10 14.01 11.12 22.44
CA ILE A 10 14.21 12.48 21.91
C ILE A 10 14.60 13.45 23.03
N SER A 11 15.68 14.20 22.84
CA SER A 11 16.03 15.37 23.67
C SER A 11 15.89 16.64 22.83
N ASN A 12 14.91 17.48 23.16
CA ASN A 12 14.55 18.67 22.39
C ASN A 12 14.92 19.97 23.13
N GLY A 13 15.50 20.92 22.38
CA GLY A 13 15.78 22.29 22.84
C GLY A 13 15.19 23.38 21.93
N GLY A 14 14.37 23.02 20.93
CA GLY A 14 13.75 23.94 19.97
C GLY A 14 12.28 23.62 19.73
N ASP A 15 11.76 23.96 18.54
CA ASP A 15 10.41 23.58 18.13
C ASP A 15 10.37 22.13 17.65
N LEU A 16 9.51 21.32 18.26
CA LEU A 16 9.30 19.92 17.89
C LEU A 16 7.80 19.65 17.68
N GLN A 17 7.47 19.13 16.50
CA GLN A 17 6.15 18.60 16.18
C GLN A 17 6.28 17.11 15.85
N ILE A 18 5.42 16.30 16.46
CA ILE A 18 5.38 14.85 16.27
C ILE A 18 3.95 14.50 15.86
N THR A 19 3.80 13.83 14.73
CA THR A 19 2.50 13.44 14.19
C THR A 19 2.56 11.98 13.77
N SER A 20 1.56 11.19 14.17
CA SER A 20 1.44 9.77 13.75
C SER A 20 2.74 8.97 13.95
N SER A 21 3.39 9.14 15.11
CA SER A 21 4.69 8.53 15.40
C SER A 21 4.64 7.62 16.62
N THR A 22 5.53 6.63 16.69
CA THR A 22 5.65 5.73 17.85
C THR A 22 7.01 5.92 18.51
N ILE A 23 7.01 6.44 19.74
CA ILE A 23 8.19 6.62 20.60
C ILE A 23 8.04 5.66 21.78
N ALA A 24 8.59 4.47 21.63
CA ALA A 24 8.46 3.40 22.61
C ALA A 24 9.77 2.68 22.87
N HIS A 25 9.86 2.02 24.03
CA HIS A 25 11.01 1.21 24.44
C HIS A 25 12.34 1.99 24.49
N ASN A 26 12.28 3.30 24.70
CA ASN A 26 13.46 4.13 24.92
C ASN A 26 13.78 4.22 26.41
N SER A 27 15.07 4.39 26.73
CA SER A 27 15.53 4.48 28.11
C SER A 27 16.51 5.63 28.30
N ALA A 28 16.35 6.39 29.38
CA ALA A 28 17.36 7.32 29.87
C ALA A 28 18.04 6.70 31.12
N THR A 29 19.37 6.63 31.11
CA THR A 29 20.17 5.98 32.17
C THR A 29 21.41 6.82 32.49
N GLY A 30 21.22 7.98 33.13
CA GLY A 30 22.32 8.90 33.50
C GLY A 30 22.55 8.99 35.02
N GLY A 31 23.83 9.11 35.43
CA GLY A 31 24.24 9.14 36.85
C GLY A 31 23.83 10.40 37.64
N SER A 32 23.46 11.48 36.95
CA SER A 32 22.92 12.72 37.55
C SER A 32 21.39 12.79 37.55
N GLY A 33 20.71 11.67 37.25
CA GLY A 33 19.26 11.58 37.06
C GLY A 33 18.90 11.25 35.62
N ALA A 34 17.82 10.48 35.44
CA ALA A 34 17.27 10.10 34.14
C ALA A 34 15.90 10.75 33.94
N PHE A 35 15.79 11.59 32.90
CA PHE A 35 14.61 12.40 32.61
C PHE A 35 14.11 12.13 31.19
N GLY A 36 12.82 11.84 31.05
CA GLY A 36 12.19 11.75 29.73
C GLY A 36 12.69 10.54 28.96
N GLY A 37 12.31 9.33 29.39
CA GLY A 37 12.70 8.10 28.70
C GLY A 37 12.27 8.12 27.23
N GLY A 38 11.04 8.59 26.96
CA GLY A 38 10.56 8.90 25.62
C GLY A 38 11.10 10.25 25.14
N ILE A 39 10.52 11.34 25.64
CA ILE A 39 10.86 12.72 25.24
C ILE A 39 11.29 13.55 26.45
N TYR A 40 12.33 14.35 26.27
CA TYR A 40 12.71 15.43 27.16
C TYR A 40 12.66 16.78 26.42
N GLY A 41 11.92 17.75 26.96
CA GLY A 41 11.73 19.08 26.38
C GLY A 41 10.36 19.28 25.72
N SER A 42 9.90 20.53 25.61
CA SER A 42 8.57 20.85 25.10
C SER A 42 8.32 20.32 23.68
N SER A 43 7.10 19.91 23.39
CA SER A 43 6.72 19.35 22.08
C SER A 43 5.25 19.58 21.77
N ARG A 44 4.91 19.56 20.48
CA ARG A 44 3.53 19.47 19.98
C ARG A 44 3.29 18.07 19.43
N THR A 45 2.20 17.41 19.84
CA THR A 45 1.94 16.01 19.45
C THR A 45 0.53 15.82 18.93
N ASP A 46 0.43 15.04 17.84
CA ASP A 46 -0.82 14.59 17.25
C ASP A 46 -0.76 13.10 16.96
N SER A 47 -1.83 12.37 17.29
CA SER A 47 -2.01 10.97 16.87
C SER A 47 -0.80 10.08 17.13
N SER A 48 -0.04 10.31 18.20
CA SER A 48 1.26 9.66 18.45
C SER A 48 1.24 8.81 19.71
N ILE A 49 2.02 7.72 19.68
CA ILE A 49 2.24 6.84 20.83
C ILE A 49 3.54 7.25 21.52
N ILE A 50 3.47 7.60 22.79
CA ILE A 50 4.63 7.83 23.66
C ILE A 50 4.41 6.99 24.91
N ALA A 51 4.90 5.75 24.89
CA ALA A 51 4.61 4.73 25.91
C ALA A 51 5.74 3.71 26.02
N LEU A 52 5.75 2.92 27.10
CA LEU A 52 6.72 1.84 27.32
C LEU A 52 8.18 2.33 27.39
N ASN A 53 8.40 3.62 27.67
CA ASN A 53 9.72 4.16 27.87
C ASN A 53 10.11 4.12 29.36
N SER A 54 11.41 4.22 29.66
CA SER A 54 11.93 4.16 31.03
C SER A 54 12.87 5.30 31.38
N ALA A 55 12.59 5.97 32.50
CA ALA A 55 13.46 6.94 33.16
C ALA A 55 13.09 7.02 34.63
N SER A 56 13.96 7.59 35.47
CA SER A 56 13.65 7.81 36.89
C SER A 56 12.58 8.90 37.11
N THR A 57 12.53 9.87 36.21
CA THR A 57 11.60 11.01 36.24
C THR A 57 10.95 11.13 34.87
N GLY A 58 9.63 11.13 34.82
CA GLY A 58 8.87 11.23 33.58
C GLY A 58 9.28 10.22 32.51
N PRO A 59 8.90 8.94 32.66
CA PRO A 59 9.32 7.87 31.76
C PRO A 59 8.94 8.14 30.30
N ASP A 60 7.74 8.65 30.01
CA ASP A 60 7.31 8.93 28.64
C ASP A 60 7.61 10.36 28.21
N PHE A 61 7.40 11.35 29.09
CA PHE A 61 7.64 12.76 28.80
C PHE A 61 8.00 13.55 30.06
N THR A 62 8.97 14.47 29.97
CA THR A 62 9.20 15.52 30.97
C THR A 62 10.06 16.67 30.42
N GLY A 63 10.44 17.63 31.28
CA GLY A 63 11.37 18.71 30.93
C GLY A 63 10.75 19.87 30.14
N GLY A 64 9.42 19.94 30.07
CA GLY A 64 8.68 20.98 29.36
C GLY A 64 7.16 20.74 29.42
N GLU A 65 6.43 21.36 28.50
CA GLU A 65 5.00 21.12 28.27
C GLU A 65 4.80 20.31 26.98
N LEU A 66 4.00 19.25 27.06
CA LEU A 66 3.52 18.53 25.88
C LEU A 66 2.17 19.12 25.48
N GLN A 67 2.15 19.77 24.32
CA GLN A 67 0.97 20.41 23.75
C GLN A 67 0.28 19.43 22.80
N SER A 68 -0.80 18.80 23.25
CA SER A 68 -1.56 17.86 22.44
C SER A 68 -2.55 18.59 21.52
N THR A 69 -2.57 18.19 20.25
CA THR A 69 -3.65 18.51 19.30
C THR A 69 -4.74 17.44 19.26
N GLY A 70 -4.51 16.29 19.89
CA GLY A 70 -5.47 15.21 20.00
C GLY A 70 -4.91 13.83 19.67
N TYR A 71 -5.74 12.82 19.91
CA TYR A 71 -5.54 11.42 19.52
C TYR A 71 -4.25 10.74 19.99
N ASN A 72 -3.53 11.31 20.95
CA ASN A 72 -2.28 10.72 21.43
C ASN A 72 -2.54 9.57 22.41
N ILE A 73 -1.61 8.62 22.46
CA ILE A 73 -1.50 7.65 23.55
C ILE A 73 -0.24 7.97 24.35
N ILE A 74 -0.43 8.44 25.58
CA ILE A 74 0.66 8.63 26.54
C ILE A 74 0.57 7.51 27.57
N GLY A 75 1.59 6.65 27.63
CA GLY A 75 1.59 5.46 28.48
C GLY A 75 1.52 5.81 29.97
N ASN A 76 2.31 6.80 30.40
CA ASN A 76 2.47 7.17 31.79
C ASN A 76 2.76 8.68 31.93
N ASN A 77 1.86 9.39 32.61
CA ASN A 77 1.98 10.83 32.83
C ASN A 77 2.77 11.26 34.09
N ALA A 78 3.57 10.37 34.70
CA ALA A 78 4.42 10.75 35.84
C ALA A 78 5.27 11.97 35.48
N ASP A 79 5.34 12.96 36.37
CA ASP A 79 6.20 14.15 36.22
C ASP A 79 6.06 14.92 34.89
N ALA A 80 4.92 14.73 34.21
CA ALA A 80 4.63 15.32 32.91
C ALA A 80 3.65 16.48 33.06
N VAL A 81 3.93 17.58 32.36
CA VAL A 81 2.95 18.66 32.14
C VAL A 81 2.37 18.46 30.76
N ILE A 82 1.11 18.03 30.69
CA ILE A 82 0.42 17.70 29.44
C ILE A 82 -0.80 18.60 29.30
N ASN A 83 -0.84 19.37 28.22
CA ASN A 83 -2.03 20.10 27.78
C ASN A 83 -2.83 19.19 26.85
N SER A 84 -3.66 18.35 27.46
CA SER A 84 -4.40 17.27 26.81
C SER A 84 -5.69 17.73 26.12
N GLN A 85 -6.09 17.00 25.09
CA GLN A 85 -7.42 17.06 24.47
C GLN A 85 -8.29 15.88 24.90
N PRO A 86 -9.63 15.99 24.79
CA PRO A 86 -10.55 14.88 25.15
C PRO A 86 -10.34 13.58 24.37
N THR A 87 -9.73 13.66 23.19
CA THR A 87 -9.40 12.53 22.31
C THR A 87 -8.13 11.79 22.73
N ASP A 88 -7.35 12.34 23.67
CA ASP A 88 -6.13 11.68 24.14
C ASP A 88 -6.44 10.54 25.10
N GLN A 89 -5.59 9.52 25.05
CA GLN A 89 -5.55 8.42 26.00
C GLN A 89 -4.30 8.58 26.86
N ILE A 90 -4.48 8.91 28.14
CA ILE A 90 -3.37 9.21 29.06
C ILE A 90 -3.40 8.25 30.24
N GLY A 91 -2.39 7.39 30.33
CA GLY A 91 -2.18 6.51 31.47
C GLY A 91 -1.52 7.22 32.64
N THR A 92 -1.56 6.56 33.80
CA THR A 92 -1.02 7.09 35.06
C THR A 92 0.10 6.19 35.58
N PRO A 93 0.92 6.63 36.55
CA PRO A 93 1.92 5.76 37.16
C PRO A 93 1.34 4.47 37.77
N ALA A 94 0.10 4.52 38.28
CA ALA A 94 -0.57 3.38 38.89
C ALA A 94 -1.29 2.47 37.88
N ALA A 95 -1.61 3.01 36.69
CA ALA A 95 -2.31 2.31 35.62
C ALA A 95 -1.80 2.86 34.27
N PRO A 96 -0.58 2.46 33.85
CA PRO A 96 -0.05 2.89 32.57
C PRO A 96 -0.82 2.22 31.43
N ILE A 97 -0.95 2.91 30.30
CA ILE A 97 -1.55 2.35 29.09
C ILE A 97 -0.49 1.55 28.34
N ASP A 98 -0.78 0.28 28.08
CA ASP A 98 -0.01 -0.55 27.15
C ASP A 98 -0.61 -0.42 25.74
N PRO A 99 0.13 0.17 24.78
CA PRO A 99 -0.30 0.25 23.38
C PRO A 99 -0.35 -1.11 22.66
N LEU A 100 0.08 -2.21 23.29
CA LEU A 100 0.15 -3.55 22.71
C LEU A 100 0.99 -3.56 21.43
N LEU A 101 2.24 -3.09 21.54
CA LEU A 101 3.20 -3.07 20.45
C LEU A 101 3.92 -4.41 20.29
N GLY A 102 4.11 -4.84 19.05
CA GLY A 102 5.06 -5.89 18.69
C GLY A 102 6.52 -5.43 18.83
N PRO A 103 7.49 -6.35 18.75
CA PRO A 103 8.90 -5.98 18.72
C PRO A 103 9.22 -5.08 17.52
N LEU A 104 10.31 -4.31 17.63
CA LEU A 104 10.85 -3.58 16.48
C LEU A 104 11.33 -4.62 15.47
N ALA A 105 10.63 -4.70 14.34
CA ALA A 105 10.84 -5.74 13.34
C ALA A 105 10.61 -5.19 11.93
N ASP A 106 11.01 -5.99 10.95
CA ASP A 106 10.65 -5.76 9.56
C ASP A 106 9.18 -6.17 9.38
N ASN A 107 8.30 -5.16 9.39
CA ASN A 107 6.86 -5.34 9.17
C ASN A 107 6.44 -4.75 7.81
N GLY A 108 7.39 -4.67 6.86
CA GLY A 108 7.25 -3.99 5.58
C GLY A 108 7.73 -2.53 5.60
N GLY A 109 7.83 -1.94 4.41
CA GLY A 109 8.27 -0.55 4.19
C GLY A 109 9.79 -0.35 4.32
N PRO A 110 10.26 0.91 4.38
CA PRO A 110 11.69 1.22 4.24
C PRO A 110 12.46 1.15 5.57
N THR A 111 11.77 1.00 6.70
CA THR A 111 12.35 1.02 8.05
C THR A 111 11.65 0.03 8.97
N LEU A 112 12.35 -0.46 10.01
CA LEU A 112 11.71 -1.27 11.05
C LEU A 112 10.64 -0.46 11.79
N THR A 113 9.53 -1.11 12.13
CA THR A 113 8.40 -0.51 12.85
C THR A 113 7.96 -1.38 14.03
N HIS A 114 7.19 -0.79 14.94
CA HIS A 114 6.46 -1.53 15.96
C HIS A 114 5.04 -1.80 15.47
N ALA A 115 4.73 -3.03 15.08
CA ALA A 115 3.38 -3.41 14.66
C ALA A 115 2.39 -3.32 15.82
N LEU A 116 1.16 -2.90 15.55
CA LEU A 116 0.07 -2.98 16.52
C LEU A 116 -0.41 -4.43 16.65
N GLN A 117 -0.60 -4.91 17.87
CA GLN A 117 -1.20 -6.21 18.12
C GLN A 117 -2.73 -6.12 18.14
N SER A 118 -3.41 -7.24 17.91
CA SER A 118 -4.87 -7.31 18.00
C SER A 118 -5.36 -6.86 19.37
N GLY A 119 -6.35 -5.95 19.37
CA GLY A 119 -6.91 -5.36 20.59
C GLY A 119 -6.14 -4.13 21.11
N SER A 120 -5.11 -3.65 20.39
CA SER A 120 -4.39 -2.42 20.74
C SER A 120 -5.35 -1.23 20.92
N PRO A 121 -5.16 -0.40 21.96
CA PRO A 121 -5.91 0.86 22.13
C PRO A 121 -5.58 1.91 21.07
N ALA A 122 -4.57 1.67 20.23
CA ALA A 122 -4.23 2.54 19.10
C ALA A 122 -5.14 2.32 17.88
N ILE A 123 -5.79 1.16 17.78
CA ILE A 123 -6.55 0.77 16.58
C ILE A 123 -7.80 1.64 16.42
N ASN A 124 -7.92 2.32 15.28
CA ASN A 124 -8.99 3.23 14.88
C ASN A 124 -9.22 4.35 15.92
N ARG A 125 -8.14 4.98 16.37
CA ARG A 125 -8.16 6.04 17.40
C ARG A 125 -7.30 7.26 17.05
N GLY A 126 -6.70 7.31 15.88
CA GLY A 126 -5.95 8.44 15.34
C GLY A 126 -6.85 9.55 14.79
N ASP A 127 -6.25 10.67 14.41
CA ASP A 127 -6.93 11.78 13.73
C ASP A 127 -7.43 11.32 12.35
N PRO A 128 -8.75 11.42 12.06
CA PRO A 128 -9.28 11.18 10.72
C PRO A 128 -8.69 12.08 9.62
N ALA A 129 -8.12 13.24 9.99
CA ALA A 129 -7.39 14.13 9.07
C ALA A 129 -5.88 13.91 9.07
N GLY A 130 -5.41 12.82 9.73
CA GLY A 130 -4.01 12.43 9.75
C GLY A 130 -3.46 12.07 8.37
N PRO A 131 -2.15 11.78 8.28
CA PRO A 131 -1.54 11.33 7.04
C PRO A 131 -2.31 10.13 6.45
N PRO A 132 -2.45 10.02 5.12
CA PRO A 132 -3.22 8.94 4.50
C PRO A 132 -2.55 7.55 4.64
N ARG A 133 -1.26 7.53 5.02
CA ARG A 133 -0.44 6.32 5.12
C ARG A 133 0.35 6.26 6.41
N ASP A 134 0.77 5.06 6.76
CA ASP A 134 1.67 4.83 7.90
C ASP A 134 3.15 4.93 7.50
N GLN A 135 4.07 4.71 8.44
CA GLN A 135 5.52 4.82 8.20
C GLN A 135 6.05 3.83 7.15
N ARG A 136 5.31 2.75 6.87
CA ARG A 136 5.68 1.75 5.86
C ARG A 136 5.27 2.17 4.45
N GLY A 137 4.49 3.25 4.33
CA GLY A 137 3.85 3.64 3.08
C GLY A 137 2.54 2.90 2.81
N TYR A 138 1.95 2.25 3.83
CA TYR A 138 0.71 1.49 3.68
C TYR A 138 -0.49 2.39 3.91
N SER A 139 -1.53 2.24 3.11
CA SER A 139 -2.76 3.02 3.25
C SER A 139 -3.43 2.77 4.60
N ARG A 140 -3.90 3.85 5.22
CA ARG A 140 -4.69 3.79 6.46
C ARG A 140 -6.15 3.51 6.15
N LEU A 141 -6.79 2.67 6.95
CA LEU A 141 -8.12 2.13 6.65
C LEU A 141 -9.16 2.78 7.55
N GLY A 142 -10.16 3.44 6.97
CA GLY A 142 -11.25 4.06 7.74
C GLY A 142 -10.73 5.15 8.69
N VAL A 143 -10.87 4.95 10.00
CA VAL A 143 -10.26 5.86 11.00
C VAL A 143 -8.82 5.39 11.23
N PRO A 144 -7.81 6.24 10.98
CA PRO A 144 -6.41 5.90 11.22
C PRO A 144 -6.12 5.34 12.61
N ASP A 145 -5.11 4.49 12.69
CA ASP A 145 -4.54 4.07 13.97
C ASP A 145 -3.60 5.13 14.56
N VAL A 146 -3.49 5.19 15.90
CA VAL A 146 -2.54 6.06 16.59
C VAL A 146 -1.11 5.52 16.38
N GLY A 147 -0.16 6.42 16.15
CA GLY A 147 1.25 6.09 15.99
C GLY A 147 1.63 5.79 14.54
N ALA A 148 2.79 5.16 14.37
CA ALA A 148 3.46 5.03 13.07
C ALA A 148 3.01 3.84 12.20
N PHE A 149 2.06 3.04 12.66
CA PHE A 149 1.69 1.77 12.04
C PHE A 149 0.17 1.65 11.93
N GLU A 150 -0.30 1.22 10.76
CA GLU A 150 -1.69 0.85 10.54
C GLU A 150 -1.91 -0.66 10.63
N PHE A 151 -2.77 -1.07 11.55
CA PHE A 151 -3.24 -2.43 11.67
C PHE A 151 -4.13 -2.80 10.47
N GLY A 152 -3.68 -3.81 9.73
CA GLY A 152 -4.41 -4.30 8.55
C GLY A 152 -4.19 -3.48 7.28
N GLY A 153 -3.37 -2.41 7.32
CA GLY A 153 -2.97 -1.68 6.12
C GLY A 153 -2.28 -2.58 5.09
N SER A 154 -2.42 -2.24 3.81
CA SER A 154 -1.82 -2.94 2.67
C SER A 154 -0.79 -2.07 1.96
N ALA A 155 0.26 -2.69 1.42
CA ALA A 155 1.19 -2.02 0.53
C ALA A 155 0.48 -1.50 -0.73
N PRO A 156 0.90 -0.36 -1.28
CA PRO A 156 0.51 0.03 -2.64
C PRO A 156 0.81 -1.09 -3.63
N GLN A 157 -0.10 -1.29 -4.60
CA GLN A 157 0.14 -2.21 -5.70
C GLN A 157 1.44 -1.81 -6.40
N GLY A 158 2.31 -2.79 -6.65
CA GLY A 158 3.51 -2.58 -7.43
C GLY A 158 4.63 -1.76 -6.77
N ASP A 159 4.60 -1.48 -5.47
CA ASP A 159 5.73 -0.84 -4.78
C ASP A 159 6.89 -1.83 -4.55
N PHE A 160 7.89 -1.79 -5.44
CA PHE A 160 8.98 -2.76 -5.48
C PHE A 160 10.21 -2.32 -4.67
N ASN A 161 10.20 -1.14 -4.05
CA ASN A 161 11.29 -0.67 -3.19
C ASN A 161 10.84 -0.33 -1.75
N GLY A 162 9.54 -0.45 -1.46
CA GLY A 162 8.94 -0.17 -0.17
C GLY A 162 8.96 1.32 0.17
N ASP A 163 8.94 2.22 -0.81
CA ASP A 163 8.96 3.67 -0.56
C ASP A 163 7.56 4.31 -0.44
N GLY A 164 6.51 3.49 -0.56
CA GLY A 164 5.12 3.90 -0.45
C GLY A 164 4.53 4.42 -1.75
N PHE A 165 5.26 4.37 -2.86
CA PHE A 165 4.77 4.73 -4.19
C PHE A 165 4.75 3.51 -5.11
N THR A 166 3.73 3.47 -5.98
CA THR A 166 3.66 2.43 -7.01
C THR A 166 4.74 2.64 -8.06
N ASP A 167 5.48 1.57 -8.37
CA ASP A 167 6.56 1.58 -9.34
C ASP A 167 6.08 1.21 -10.75
N TYR A 168 6.99 0.93 -11.70
CA TYR A 168 6.62 0.33 -12.99
C TYR A 168 7.39 -0.96 -13.22
N LEU A 169 6.64 -2.01 -13.57
CA LEU A 169 7.19 -3.23 -14.16
C LEU A 169 7.23 -3.12 -15.69
N LEU A 170 8.43 -3.24 -16.24
CA LEU A 170 8.69 -3.19 -17.68
C LEU A 170 9.11 -4.56 -18.21
N PHE A 171 8.83 -4.81 -19.49
CA PHE A 171 9.24 -6.02 -20.20
C PHE A 171 9.83 -5.70 -21.57
N ASN A 172 10.89 -6.42 -21.92
CA ASN A 172 11.49 -6.38 -23.24
C ASN A 172 11.18 -7.68 -23.99
N SER A 173 10.41 -7.60 -25.07
CA SER A 173 9.98 -8.81 -25.79
C SER A 173 11.10 -9.53 -26.53
N ALA A 174 12.17 -8.81 -26.92
CA ALA A 174 13.29 -9.38 -27.66
C ALA A 174 14.23 -10.17 -26.75
N SER A 175 14.58 -9.62 -25.58
CA SER A 175 15.45 -10.29 -24.61
C SER A 175 14.71 -11.11 -23.56
N ARG A 176 13.39 -10.94 -23.45
CA ARG A 176 12.53 -11.48 -22.38
C ARG A 176 12.87 -10.95 -20.99
N ALA A 177 13.72 -9.95 -20.89
CA ALA A 177 14.07 -9.32 -19.63
C ALA A 177 12.89 -8.55 -19.05
N THR A 178 12.79 -8.54 -17.73
CA THR A 178 11.97 -7.56 -17.00
C THR A 178 12.88 -6.50 -16.38
N ALA A 179 12.32 -5.35 -16.06
CA ALA A 179 12.98 -4.32 -15.28
C ALA A 179 11.93 -3.63 -14.42
N VAL A 180 12.35 -3.18 -13.25
CA VAL A 180 11.52 -2.33 -12.40
C VAL A 180 12.11 -0.93 -12.40
N TRP A 181 11.27 0.04 -12.68
CA TRP A 181 11.56 1.45 -12.50
C TRP A 181 10.93 1.92 -11.22
N TYR A 182 11.69 2.63 -10.40
CA TYR A 182 11.22 3.25 -9.18
C TYR A 182 10.64 4.62 -9.46
N LEU A 183 9.45 4.88 -8.95
CA LEU A 183 8.68 6.08 -9.25
C LEU A 183 8.31 6.81 -7.97
N ASN A 184 8.38 8.14 -7.99
CA ASN A 184 7.68 8.97 -7.03
C ASN A 184 6.70 9.84 -7.81
N ASN A 185 5.41 9.51 -7.70
CA ASN A 185 4.32 10.25 -8.35
C ASN A 185 4.58 10.50 -9.85
N ASN A 186 4.78 9.43 -10.61
CA ASN A 186 5.17 9.40 -12.04
C ASN A 186 6.58 9.94 -12.39
N THR A 187 7.41 10.31 -11.42
CA THR A 187 8.79 10.73 -11.66
C THR A 187 9.75 9.55 -11.49
N TYR A 188 10.52 9.23 -12.53
CA TYR A 188 11.55 8.19 -12.44
C TYR A 188 12.68 8.61 -11.49
N ILE A 189 12.89 7.83 -10.42
CA ILE A 189 13.92 8.09 -9.40
C ILE A 189 15.03 7.04 -9.39
N GLY A 190 14.86 5.93 -10.08
CA GLY A 190 15.85 4.86 -10.16
C GLY A 190 15.26 3.59 -10.75
N GLY A 191 16.02 2.51 -10.82
CA GLY A 191 15.51 1.26 -11.35
C GLY A 191 16.59 0.24 -11.61
N GLY A 192 16.19 -0.94 -12.10
CA GLY A 192 17.12 -2.02 -12.39
C GLY A 192 16.47 -3.17 -13.12
N TYR A 193 17.31 -4.03 -13.71
CA TYR A 193 16.86 -5.28 -14.27
C TYR A 193 16.27 -6.19 -13.19
N ALA A 194 15.27 -6.94 -13.61
CA ALA A 194 14.56 -7.92 -12.82
C ALA A 194 14.58 -9.28 -13.58
N PRO A 195 13.98 -10.35 -13.06
CA PRO A 195 14.12 -11.70 -13.60
C PRO A 195 13.60 -11.82 -15.04
N SER A 196 14.38 -12.43 -15.94
CA SER A 196 13.93 -12.71 -17.30
C SER A 196 12.88 -13.81 -17.35
N LEU A 197 11.87 -13.65 -18.22
CA LEU A 197 10.76 -14.60 -18.33
C LEU A 197 11.10 -15.78 -19.25
N PRO A 198 10.75 -17.03 -18.89
CA PRO A 198 10.89 -18.18 -19.78
C PRO A 198 10.01 -18.02 -21.00
N ALA A 199 10.37 -18.60 -22.14
CA ALA A 199 9.61 -18.48 -23.38
C ALA A 199 8.13 -18.86 -23.21
N GLY A 200 7.23 -18.08 -23.81
CA GLY A 200 5.78 -18.28 -23.77
C GLY A 200 5.07 -17.77 -22.51
N TRP A 201 5.78 -17.40 -21.45
CA TRP A 201 5.19 -16.79 -20.25
C TRP A 201 5.04 -15.27 -20.40
N ARG A 202 4.06 -14.68 -19.74
CA ARG A 202 3.98 -13.22 -19.54
C ARG A 202 3.65 -12.95 -18.09
N VAL A 203 4.18 -11.86 -17.53
CA VAL A 203 3.58 -11.28 -16.33
C VAL A 203 2.26 -10.66 -16.76
N VAL A 204 1.21 -10.98 -16.04
CA VAL A 204 -0.13 -10.41 -16.23
C VAL A 204 -0.31 -9.21 -15.33
N ASP A 205 0.12 -9.35 -14.08
CA ASP A 205 -0.08 -8.37 -13.02
C ASP A 205 0.89 -8.65 -11.86
N VAL A 206 0.92 -7.75 -10.87
CA VAL A 206 1.74 -7.86 -9.67
C VAL A 206 0.89 -7.67 -8.42
N ALA A 207 1.18 -8.45 -7.38
CA ALA A 207 0.58 -8.32 -6.06
C ALA A 207 1.40 -9.09 -5.03
N ASP A 208 1.27 -8.76 -3.74
CA ASP A 208 1.92 -9.50 -2.66
C ASP A 208 1.13 -10.77 -2.33
N PHE A 209 1.56 -11.93 -2.85
CA PHE A 209 0.82 -13.19 -2.69
C PHE A 209 1.12 -13.88 -1.35
N ASN A 210 2.32 -13.68 -0.80
CA ASN A 210 2.80 -14.34 0.42
C ASN A 210 2.72 -13.44 1.67
N ARG A 211 2.27 -12.18 1.51
CA ARG A 211 2.16 -11.16 2.56
C ARG A 211 3.50 -10.77 3.18
N ASP A 212 4.55 -10.74 2.37
CA ASP A 212 5.90 -10.37 2.80
C ASP A 212 6.27 -8.91 2.51
N ALA A 213 5.27 -8.08 2.14
CA ALA A 213 5.40 -6.67 1.78
C ALA A 213 5.98 -6.39 0.41
N HIS A 214 6.33 -7.40 -0.39
CA HIS A 214 6.93 -7.21 -1.71
C HIS A 214 5.98 -7.69 -2.82
N PRO A 215 5.85 -6.94 -3.92
CA PRO A 215 5.07 -7.39 -5.06
C PRO A 215 5.68 -8.64 -5.73
N ASP A 216 4.88 -9.69 -5.85
CA ASP A 216 5.18 -10.91 -6.57
C ASP A 216 4.61 -10.85 -8.00
N TYR A 217 5.12 -11.68 -8.92
CA TYR A 217 4.61 -11.73 -10.29
C TYR A 217 3.50 -12.77 -10.44
N ALA A 218 2.34 -12.35 -10.95
CA ALA A 218 1.33 -13.24 -11.49
C ALA A 218 1.62 -13.54 -12.96
N LEU A 219 1.90 -14.80 -13.28
CA LEU A 219 2.36 -15.22 -14.59
C LEU A 219 1.32 -16.10 -15.30
N PHE A 220 1.22 -15.93 -16.62
CA PHE A 220 0.36 -16.75 -17.46
C PHE A 220 1.06 -17.17 -18.75
N ASN A 221 0.87 -18.42 -19.14
CA ASN A 221 1.33 -18.95 -20.42
C ASN A 221 0.12 -19.32 -21.28
N PRO A 222 -0.26 -18.50 -22.28
CA PRO A 222 -1.49 -18.71 -23.05
C PRO A 222 -1.49 -19.97 -23.91
N SER A 223 -0.32 -20.50 -24.32
CA SER A 223 -0.26 -21.72 -25.14
C SER A 223 -0.47 -22.99 -24.32
N THR A 224 -0.07 -22.98 -23.05
CA THR A 224 -0.26 -24.12 -22.12
C THR A 224 -1.42 -23.93 -21.15
N ARG A 225 -1.97 -22.70 -21.07
CA ARG A 225 -2.98 -22.23 -20.10
C ARG A 225 -2.52 -22.32 -18.64
N ARG A 226 -1.23 -22.52 -18.39
CA ARG A 226 -0.69 -22.60 -17.03
C ARG A 226 -0.54 -21.20 -16.44
N THR A 227 -0.81 -21.10 -15.15
CA THR A 227 -0.47 -19.95 -14.32
C THR A 227 0.72 -20.29 -13.42
N ALA A 228 1.41 -19.26 -12.94
CA ALA A 228 2.43 -19.38 -11.91
C ALA A 228 2.51 -18.10 -11.10
N ILE A 229 3.01 -18.20 -9.88
CA ILE A 229 3.43 -17.06 -9.06
C ILE A 229 4.95 -17.15 -8.93
N TRP A 230 5.64 -16.05 -9.23
CA TRP A 230 7.03 -15.89 -8.83
C TRP A 230 7.08 -15.00 -7.62
N TYR A 231 7.66 -15.51 -6.56
CA TYR A 231 7.86 -14.77 -5.33
C TYR A 231 9.12 -13.94 -5.42
N LEU A 232 9.03 -12.65 -5.13
CA LEU A 232 10.13 -11.70 -5.21
C LEU A 232 10.38 -11.06 -3.85
N ASN A 233 11.61 -10.61 -3.65
CA ASN A 233 11.91 -9.58 -2.65
C ASN A 233 12.49 -8.40 -3.43
N ASN A 234 11.72 -7.32 -3.50
CA ASN A 234 11.98 -6.20 -4.39
C ASN A 234 12.09 -6.70 -5.85
N ARG A 235 13.23 -6.47 -6.51
CA ARG A 235 13.49 -6.96 -7.88
C ARG A 235 14.08 -8.37 -7.96
N VAL A 236 14.30 -9.03 -6.83
CA VAL A 236 15.05 -10.29 -6.78
C VAL A 236 14.09 -11.47 -6.76
N TYR A 237 14.19 -12.35 -7.76
CA TYR A 237 13.47 -13.63 -7.75
C TYR A 237 13.96 -14.53 -6.64
N LEU A 238 13.03 -14.99 -5.80
CA LEU A 238 13.32 -15.96 -4.74
C LEU A 238 12.99 -17.38 -5.20
N ARG A 239 11.75 -17.60 -5.65
CA ARG A 239 11.23 -18.92 -6.06
C ARG A 239 9.98 -18.78 -6.92
N GLY A 240 9.57 -19.85 -7.58
CA GLY A 240 8.36 -19.91 -8.39
C GLY A 240 7.48 -21.10 -8.00
N ALA A 241 6.17 -20.91 -8.08
CA ALA A 241 5.18 -21.96 -7.83
C ALA A 241 4.16 -21.98 -8.97
N TYR A 242 3.86 -23.18 -9.49
CA TYR A 242 2.79 -23.33 -10.47
C TYR A 242 1.43 -23.15 -9.80
N GLY A 243 0.57 -22.39 -10.47
CA GLY A 243 -0.82 -22.21 -10.10
C GLY A 243 -1.75 -23.15 -10.87
N PRO A 244 -3.06 -22.95 -10.77
CA PRO A 244 -4.03 -23.76 -11.50
C PRO A 244 -3.92 -23.54 -13.01
N THR A 245 -4.21 -24.59 -13.79
CA THR A 245 -4.31 -24.48 -15.26
C THR A 245 -5.70 -23.97 -15.62
N LEU A 246 -5.78 -22.91 -16.42
CA LEU A 246 -7.05 -22.32 -16.81
C LEU A 246 -7.80 -23.21 -17.82
N PRO A 247 -9.15 -23.21 -17.80
CA PRO A 247 -9.94 -23.89 -18.82
C PRO A 247 -9.72 -23.28 -20.20
N SER A 248 -10.03 -24.04 -21.26
CA SER A 248 -9.91 -23.54 -22.63
C SER A 248 -10.75 -22.27 -22.84
N GLY A 249 -10.19 -21.28 -23.54
CA GLY A 249 -10.84 -20.00 -23.82
C GLY A 249 -10.72 -18.95 -22.72
N TRP A 250 -10.26 -19.30 -21.52
CA TRP A 250 -10.05 -18.36 -20.42
C TRP A 250 -8.64 -17.77 -20.43
N GLN A 251 -8.52 -16.53 -20.00
CA GLN A 251 -7.27 -15.78 -19.82
C GLN A 251 -7.21 -15.24 -18.39
N LEU A 252 -6.04 -15.24 -17.78
CA LEU A 252 -5.76 -14.43 -16.59
C LEU A 252 -5.59 -12.97 -17.02
N MET A 253 -6.34 -12.06 -16.39
CA MET A 253 -6.41 -10.65 -16.77
C MET A 253 -5.86 -9.71 -15.70
N ALA A 254 -6.12 -10.00 -14.43
CA ALA A 254 -5.69 -9.19 -13.29
C ALA A 254 -5.67 -10.06 -12.03
N VAL A 255 -5.09 -9.52 -10.96
CA VAL A 255 -5.13 -10.13 -9.63
C VAL A 255 -5.56 -9.10 -8.57
N GLY A 256 -6.09 -9.57 -7.46
CA GLY A 256 -6.48 -8.70 -6.35
C GLY A 256 -7.33 -9.46 -5.34
N ASP A 257 -7.36 -9.02 -4.08
CA ASP A 257 -8.12 -9.68 -3.01
C ASP A 257 -9.62 -9.37 -3.14
N PHE A 258 -10.40 -10.30 -3.70
CA PHE A 258 -11.82 -10.11 -3.93
C PHE A 258 -12.69 -10.62 -2.78
N ASN A 259 -12.12 -11.35 -1.81
CA ASN A 259 -12.86 -11.93 -0.69
C ASN A 259 -12.43 -11.39 0.69
N GLY A 260 -11.43 -10.51 0.74
CA GLY A 260 -10.95 -9.84 1.95
C GLY A 260 -10.14 -10.74 2.88
N ASP A 261 -9.57 -11.85 2.40
CA ASP A 261 -8.73 -12.75 3.23
C ASP A 261 -7.25 -12.30 3.32
N GLY A 262 -6.93 -11.19 2.66
CA GLY A 262 -5.61 -10.58 2.56
C GLY A 262 -4.70 -11.29 1.56
N LYS A 263 -5.23 -12.05 0.60
CA LYS A 263 -4.45 -12.70 -0.46
C LYS A 263 -5.03 -12.36 -1.84
N PRO A 264 -4.18 -12.13 -2.85
CA PRO A 264 -4.67 -11.85 -4.19
C PRO A 264 -5.34 -13.07 -4.84
N ASP A 265 -6.52 -12.84 -5.37
CA ASP A 265 -7.30 -13.77 -6.19
C ASP A 265 -7.05 -13.53 -7.69
N TYR A 266 -7.51 -14.44 -8.54
CA TYR A 266 -7.40 -14.33 -9.99
C TYR A 266 -8.69 -13.82 -10.63
N VAL A 267 -8.57 -12.82 -11.49
CA VAL A 267 -9.66 -12.38 -12.37
C VAL A 267 -9.44 -12.92 -13.76
N LEU A 268 -10.41 -13.70 -14.22
CA LEU A 268 -10.37 -14.41 -15.48
C LEU A 268 -11.38 -13.85 -16.47
N TYR A 269 -11.05 -13.91 -17.75
CA TYR A 269 -11.93 -13.47 -18.84
C TYR A 269 -11.97 -14.49 -19.97
N ASN A 270 -13.16 -14.76 -20.49
CA ASN A 270 -13.36 -15.55 -21.70
C ASN A 270 -13.84 -14.67 -22.85
N ALA A 271 -12.96 -14.40 -23.82
CA ALA A 271 -13.27 -13.48 -24.92
C ALA A 271 -14.40 -13.95 -25.84
N SER A 272 -14.66 -15.27 -25.93
CA SER A 272 -15.71 -15.81 -26.80
C SER A 272 -17.11 -15.60 -26.22
N THR A 273 -17.25 -15.66 -24.89
CA THR A 273 -18.52 -15.46 -24.18
C THR A 273 -18.64 -14.08 -23.54
N ARG A 274 -17.53 -13.35 -23.42
CA ARG A 274 -17.34 -12.11 -22.63
C ARG A 274 -17.56 -12.30 -21.12
N GLN A 275 -17.62 -13.55 -20.64
CA GLN A 275 -17.84 -13.84 -19.23
C GLN A 275 -16.57 -13.61 -18.43
N THR A 276 -16.72 -13.08 -17.21
CA THR A 276 -15.65 -13.01 -16.21
C THR A 276 -15.84 -14.08 -15.14
N ALA A 277 -14.77 -14.40 -14.43
CA ALA A 277 -14.82 -15.23 -13.23
C ALA A 277 -13.74 -14.78 -12.27
N ILE A 278 -14.01 -14.94 -10.98
CA ILE A 278 -13.04 -14.77 -9.91
C ILE A 278 -12.71 -16.17 -9.40
N TRP A 279 -11.43 -16.50 -9.39
CA TRP A 279 -10.92 -17.70 -8.75
C TRP A 279 -10.26 -17.28 -7.45
N TYR A 280 -10.78 -17.79 -6.35
CA TYR A 280 -10.28 -17.52 -5.02
C TYR A 280 -9.05 -18.39 -4.74
N LEU A 281 -7.96 -17.78 -4.32
CA LEU A 281 -6.69 -18.47 -4.08
C LEU A 281 -6.22 -18.40 -2.64
N ASN A 282 -5.42 -19.38 -2.27
CA ASN A 282 -4.50 -19.28 -1.16
C ASN A 282 -3.10 -19.44 -1.73
N ASN A 283 -2.41 -18.32 -1.95
CA ASN A 283 -1.15 -18.28 -2.71
C ASN A 283 -1.35 -18.87 -4.12
N ASN A 284 -0.59 -19.90 -4.51
CA ASN A 284 -0.71 -20.55 -5.82
C ASN A 284 -1.79 -21.64 -5.88
N VAL A 285 -2.56 -21.86 -4.80
CA VAL A 285 -3.55 -22.93 -4.72
C VAL A 285 -4.95 -22.38 -4.98
N TYR A 286 -5.65 -22.94 -5.96
CA TYR A 286 -7.07 -22.67 -6.20
C TYR A 286 -7.92 -23.25 -5.06
N VAL A 287 -8.74 -22.40 -4.44
CA VAL A 287 -9.65 -22.77 -3.35
C VAL A 287 -11.06 -22.98 -3.89
N SER A 288 -11.60 -21.97 -4.59
CA SER A 288 -12.94 -22.00 -5.17
C SER A 288 -13.06 -20.94 -6.27
N GLY A 289 -14.23 -20.81 -6.91
CA GLY A 289 -14.43 -19.79 -7.93
C GLY A 289 -15.89 -19.44 -8.15
N ALA A 290 -16.13 -18.21 -8.59
CA ALA A 290 -17.43 -17.67 -8.88
C ALA A 290 -17.45 -16.99 -10.24
N TYR A 291 -18.57 -17.10 -10.96
CA TYR A 291 -18.75 -16.33 -12.18
C TYR A 291 -19.03 -14.87 -11.85
N GLY A 292 -18.35 -13.98 -12.56
CA GLY A 292 -18.57 -12.54 -12.51
C GLY A 292 -19.54 -12.08 -13.61
N PRO A 293 -19.71 -10.76 -13.75
CA PRO A 293 -20.58 -10.20 -14.78
C PRO A 293 -20.04 -10.44 -16.19
N THR A 294 -20.93 -10.50 -17.17
CA THR A 294 -20.57 -10.58 -18.60
C THR A 294 -20.27 -9.18 -19.11
N ILE A 295 -19.05 -8.96 -19.60
CA ILE A 295 -18.60 -7.65 -20.10
C ILE A 295 -19.37 -7.28 -21.38
N ALA A 296 -19.78 -6.00 -21.45
CA ALA A 296 -20.48 -5.46 -22.60
C ALA A 296 -19.64 -5.54 -23.89
N SER A 297 -20.30 -5.73 -25.03
CA SER A 297 -19.62 -5.78 -26.33
C SER A 297 -18.78 -4.51 -26.58
N GLY A 298 -17.56 -4.70 -27.09
CA GLY A 298 -16.60 -3.63 -27.38
C GLY A 298 -15.74 -3.21 -26.19
N TYR A 299 -16.05 -3.63 -24.96
CA TYR A 299 -15.22 -3.41 -23.79
C TYR A 299 -14.34 -4.63 -23.48
N VAL A 300 -13.20 -4.37 -22.85
CA VAL A 300 -12.32 -5.37 -22.24
C VAL A 300 -12.01 -4.98 -20.79
N LEU A 301 -11.74 -5.97 -19.94
CA LEU A 301 -11.21 -5.73 -18.60
C LEU A 301 -9.75 -5.26 -18.72
N SER A 302 -9.45 -4.13 -18.10
CA SER A 302 -8.13 -3.48 -18.15
C SER A 302 -7.43 -3.40 -16.79
N GLY A 303 -8.15 -3.55 -15.69
CA GLY A 303 -7.58 -3.53 -14.35
C GLY A 303 -8.66 -3.70 -13.29
N VAL A 304 -8.24 -3.86 -12.04
CA VAL A 304 -9.11 -3.95 -10.88
C VAL A 304 -8.55 -3.09 -9.75
N ALA A 305 -9.42 -2.39 -9.04
CA ALA A 305 -9.08 -1.54 -7.90
C ALA A 305 -10.37 -1.19 -7.15
N ASP A 306 -10.30 -0.79 -5.88
CA ASP A 306 -11.45 -0.24 -5.16
C ASP A 306 -11.63 1.24 -5.54
N PHE A 307 -12.50 1.54 -6.50
CA PHE A 307 -12.64 2.90 -7.04
C PHE A 307 -13.54 3.80 -6.18
N ASN A 308 -14.44 3.21 -5.39
CA ASN A 308 -15.40 3.94 -4.57
C ASN A 308 -15.07 3.94 -3.06
N GLY A 309 -14.02 3.24 -2.65
CA GLY A 309 -13.57 3.14 -1.26
C GLY A 309 -14.51 2.31 -0.39
N ASP A 310 -15.26 1.36 -0.96
CA ASP A 310 -16.21 0.53 -0.21
C ASP A 310 -15.59 -0.78 0.31
N GLY A 311 -14.30 -1.00 0.04
CA GLY A 311 -13.54 -2.18 0.43
C GLY A 311 -13.68 -3.36 -0.55
N ASN A 312 -14.42 -3.22 -1.65
CA ASN A 312 -14.52 -4.22 -2.71
C ASN A 312 -13.75 -3.77 -3.95
N LEU A 313 -13.08 -4.72 -4.59
CA LEU A 313 -12.45 -4.44 -5.88
C LEU A 313 -13.48 -4.36 -7.00
N ASP A 314 -13.36 -3.30 -7.79
CA ASP A 314 -14.19 -3.00 -8.95
C ASP A 314 -13.47 -3.34 -10.26
N TYR A 315 -14.20 -3.32 -11.38
CA TYR A 315 -13.62 -3.54 -12.71
C TYR A 315 -13.43 -2.23 -13.46
N LEU A 316 -12.21 -1.99 -13.95
CA LEU A 316 -11.97 -0.99 -14.98
C LEU A 316 -12.08 -1.61 -16.37
N LEU A 317 -13.01 -1.09 -17.15
CA LEU A 317 -13.25 -1.50 -18.52
C LEU A 317 -12.83 -0.43 -19.52
N TYR A 318 -12.27 -0.86 -20.64
CA TYR A 318 -11.86 0.02 -21.73
C TYR A 318 -12.42 -0.43 -23.07
N ASN A 319 -12.95 0.51 -23.84
CA ASN A 319 -13.37 0.29 -25.22
C ASN A 319 -12.34 0.91 -26.15
N ALA A 320 -11.51 0.09 -26.81
CA ALA A 320 -10.44 0.58 -27.68
C ALA A 320 -10.94 1.31 -28.94
N ILE A 321 -12.19 1.08 -29.36
CA ILE A 321 -12.78 1.72 -30.55
C ILE A 321 -13.22 3.15 -30.21
N THR A 322 -13.98 3.30 -29.12
CA THR A 322 -14.50 4.62 -28.69
C THR A 322 -13.52 5.37 -27.78
N ARG A 323 -12.50 4.67 -27.26
CA ARG A 323 -11.57 5.10 -26.21
C ARG A 323 -12.25 5.43 -24.88
N GLN A 324 -13.50 5.02 -24.68
CA GLN A 324 -14.23 5.26 -23.44
C GLN A 324 -13.78 4.29 -22.34
N THR A 325 -13.61 4.80 -21.12
CA THR A 325 -13.48 3.98 -19.92
C THR A 325 -14.83 3.83 -19.22
N ALA A 326 -15.00 2.74 -18.49
CA ALA A 326 -16.12 2.55 -17.57
C ALA A 326 -15.61 1.82 -16.33
N ILE A 327 -16.03 2.26 -15.16
CA ILE A 327 -15.86 1.52 -13.91
C ILE A 327 -17.16 0.79 -13.66
N TRP A 328 -17.07 -0.52 -13.46
CA TRP A 328 -18.17 -1.32 -12.94
C TRP A 328 -17.91 -1.55 -11.48
N TYR A 329 -18.84 -1.07 -10.64
CA TYR A 329 -18.79 -1.27 -9.21
C TYR A 329 -19.27 -2.68 -8.87
N LEU A 330 -18.50 -3.40 -8.08
CA LEU A 330 -18.79 -4.78 -7.71
C LEU A 330 -18.93 -4.91 -6.20
N ASN A 331 -19.73 -5.89 -5.78
CA ASN A 331 -19.64 -6.46 -4.45
C ASN A 331 -19.21 -7.92 -4.64
N ASN A 332 -17.95 -8.20 -4.32
CA ASN A 332 -17.28 -9.46 -4.68
C ASN A 332 -17.38 -9.75 -6.20
N ASN A 333 -18.11 -10.81 -6.60
CA ASN A 333 -18.30 -11.20 -7.99
C ASN A 333 -19.58 -10.62 -8.64
N VAL A 334 -20.33 -9.79 -7.91
CA VAL A 334 -21.65 -9.31 -8.36
C VAL A 334 -21.54 -7.86 -8.83
N TYR A 335 -21.99 -7.59 -10.06
CA TYR A 335 -22.13 -6.23 -10.57
C TYR A 335 -23.23 -5.47 -9.82
N VAL A 336 -22.90 -4.28 -9.34
CA VAL A 336 -23.81 -3.39 -8.61
C VAL A 336 -24.27 -2.24 -9.50
N SER A 337 -23.31 -1.47 -10.05
CA SER A 337 -23.60 -0.30 -10.89
C SER A 337 -22.40 0.05 -11.76
N ALA A 338 -22.51 1.08 -12.60
CA ALA A 338 -21.42 1.53 -13.46
C ALA A 338 -21.32 3.05 -13.51
N ALA A 339 -20.09 3.55 -13.61
CA ALA A 339 -19.80 4.92 -13.96
C ALA A 339 -19.00 4.97 -15.27
N TYR A 340 -19.45 5.79 -16.22
CA TYR A 340 -18.75 5.98 -17.49
C TYR A 340 -17.77 7.14 -17.36
N GLY A 341 -16.49 6.84 -17.58
CA GLY A 341 -15.40 7.78 -17.44
C GLY A 341 -15.15 8.57 -18.73
N ARG A 342 -14.11 9.39 -18.66
CA ARG A 342 -13.67 10.25 -19.76
C ARG A 342 -13.05 9.40 -20.88
N THR A 343 -13.25 9.82 -22.13
CA THR A 343 -12.59 9.17 -23.27
C THR A 343 -11.08 9.46 -23.25
N ILE A 344 -10.27 8.43 -23.36
CA ILE A 344 -8.81 8.53 -23.44
C ILE A 344 -8.40 9.24 -24.73
N ALA A 345 -7.42 10.13 -24.60
CA ALA A 345 -6.89 10.89 -25.73
C ALA A 345 -6.31 9.95 -26.81
N SER A 346 -6.48 10.33 -28.07
CA SER A 346 -5.91 9.58 -29.19
C SER A 346 -4.39 9.45 -29.03
N GLY A 347 -3.85 8.25 -29.30
CA GLY A 347 -2.44 7.93 -29.15
C GLY A 347 -2.05 7.37 -27.78
N TYR A 348 -2.95 7.42 -26.79
CA TYR A 348 -2.77 6.73 -25.52
C TYR A 348 -3.58 5.44 -25.45
N VAL A 349 -3.08 4.48 -24.69
CA VAL A 349 -3.81 3.30 -24.23
C VAL A 349 -3.82 3.29 -22.71
N LEU A 350 -4.88 2.76 -22.12
CA LEU A 350 -4.92 2.43 -20.70
C LEU A 350 -4.05 1.21 -20.46
N SER A 351 -3.09 1.33 -19.54
CA SER A 351 -2.07 0.31 -19.26
C SER A 351 -2.16 -0.28 -17.85
N GLY A 352 -2.77 0.41 -16.90
CA GLY A 352 -2.92 -0.09 -15.54
C GLY A 352 -3.66 0.89 -14.64
N VAL A 353 -3.86 0.47 -13.40
CA VAL A 353 -4.50 1.24 -12.34
C VAL A 353 -3.71 1.07 -11.06
N ALA A 354 -3.57 2.15 -10.29
CA ALA A 354 -3.01 2.17 -8.94
C ALA A 354 -3.28 3.56 -8.35
N ASP A 355 -3.20 3.70 -7.03
CA ASP A 355 -3.18 5.01 -6.36
C ASP A 355 -1.75 5.58 -6.42
N PHE A 356 -1.44 6.36 -7.46
CA PHE A 356 -0.06 6.82 -7.74
C PHE A 356 0.32 8.09 -6.99
N ASN A 357 -0.67 8.94 -6.68
CA ASN A 357 -0.47 10.16 -5.90
C ASN A 357 -0.76 9.98 -4.41
N VAL A 358 -1.12 8.77 -3.98
CA VAL A 358 -1.26 8.42 -2.57
C VAL A 358 -2.44 9.17 -1.92
N ASP A 359 -3.50 9.41 -2.68
CA ASP A 359 -4.71 10.10 -2.21
C ASP A 359 -5.86 9.15 -1.82
N GLY A 360 -5.64 7.84 -1.92
CA GLY A 360 -6.63 6.81 -1.60
C GLY A 360 -7.61 6.54 -2.74
N HIS A 361 -7.41 7.14 -3.92
CA HIS A 361 -8.21 6.88 -5.11
C HIS A 361 -7.35 6.24 -6.21
N PRO A 362 -7.79 5.13 -6.81
CA PRO A 362 -7.06 4.56 -7.93
C PRO A 362 -7.12 5.46 -9.18
N ASP A 363 -5.94 5.70 -9.75
CA ASP A 363 -5.69 6.51 -10.92
C ASP A 363 -5.51 5.65 -12.17
N TYR A 364 -5.50 6.28 -13.35
CA TYR A 364 -5.20 5.59 -14.60
C TYR A 364 -3.77 5.82 -15.06
N LEU A 365 -3.05 4.72 -15.30
CA LEU A 365 -1.79 4.72 -16.01
C LEU A 365 -2.01 4.59 -17.51
N LEU A 366 -1.55 5.59 -18.24
CA LEU A 366 -1.67 5.68 -19.69
C LEU A 366 -0.30 5.56 -20.35
N TYR A 367 -0.25 4.87 -21.47
CA TYR A 367 0.96 4.75 -22.28
C TYR A 367 0.71 5.22 -23.71
N ASN A 368 1.63 6.04 -24.23
CA ASN A 368 1.64 6.40 -25.64
C ASN A 368 2.75 5.64 -26.36
N SER A 369 2.38 4.65 -27.16
CA SER A 369 3.33 3.76 -27.83
C SER A 369 4.16 4.44 -28.92
N THR A 370 3.68 5.55 -29.49
CA THR A 370 4.40 6.28 -30.54
C THR A 370 5.52 7.12 -29.93
N ALA A 371 5.21 7.85 -28.84
CA ALA A 371 6.18 8.69 -28.13
C ALA A 371 6.97 7.93 -27.06
N ARG A 372 6.50 6.74 -26.65
CA ARG A 372 7.02 5.86 -25.60
C ARG A 372 7.00 6.43 -24.19
N TRP A 373 6.29 7.52 -23.94
CA TRP A 373 6.12 8.09 -22.61
C TRP A 373 4.82 7.66 -21.93
N THR A 374 4.85 7.67 -20.60
CA THR A 374 3.69 7.41 -19.75
C THR A 374 3.00 8.71 -19.34
N ALA A 375 1.75 8.61 -18.92
CA ALA A 375 1.02 9.68 -18.25
C ALA A 375 0.10 9.04 -17.20
N ILE A 376 -0.14 9.75 -16.11
CA ILE A 376 -1.09 9.37 -15.08
C ILE A 376 -2.24 10.36 -15.13
N TRP A 377 -3.46 9.86 -15.12
CA TRP A 377 -4.65 10.66 -14.88
C TRP A 377 -5.08 10.43 -13.45
N TYR A 378 -5.01 11.50 -12.65
CA TYR A 378 -5.46 11.47 -11.27
C TYR A 378 -6.98 11.48 -11.20
N LEU A 379 -7.55 10.60 -10.39
CA LEU A 379 -8.98 10.36 -10.33
C LEU A 379 -9.52 10.48 -8.91
N ASN A 380 -10.79 10.82 -8.80
CA ASN A 380 -11.57 10.56 -7.59
C ASN A 380 -12.88 9.89 -8.01
N ASN A 381 -13.01 8.59 -7.72
CA ASN A 381 -14.20 7.79 -8.01
C ASN A 381 -14.73 7.98 -9.46
N ASN A 382 -13.82 7.84 -10.43
CA ASN A 382 -14.01 8.05 -11.89
C ASN A 382 -14.01 9.51 -12.41
N VAL A 383 -13.87 10.51 -11.55
CA VAL A 383 -13.78 11.92 -11.97
C VAL A 383 -12.32 12.30 -12.20
N TYR A 384 -12.00 12.74 -13.43
CA TYR A 384 -10.67 13.30 -13.74
C TYR A 384 -10.41 14.56 -12.92
N VAL A 385 -9.32 14.54 -12.15
CA VAL A 385 -8.84 15.67 -11.34
C VAL A 385 -7.74 16.42 -12.09
N SER A 386 -6.64 15.74 -12.40
CA SER A 386 -5.49 16.32 -13.10
C SER A 386 -4.65 15.22 -13.77
N ALA A 387 -3.49 15.57 -14.33
CA ALA A 387 -2.60 14.60 -14.94
C ALA A 387 -1.13 14.93 -14.70
N ALA A 388 -0.31 13.89 -14.58
CA ALA A 388 1.14 13.99 -14.59
C ALA A 388 1.70 13.26 -15.80
N TYR A 389 2.66 13.88 -16.49
CA TYR A 389 3.40 13.23 -17.56
C TYR A 389 4.64 12.57 -17.02
N GLY A 390 4.87 11.33 -17.44
CA GLY A 390 5.87 10.45 -16.89
C GLY A 390 7.08 10.25 -17.79
N PRO A 391 7.96 9.31 -17.41
CA PRO A 391 9.18 9.06 -18.14
C PRO A 391 8.93 8.42 -19.50
N THR A 392 9.90 8.56 -20.40
CA THR A 392 9.92 7.87 -21.70
C THR A 392 10.60 6.51 -21.55
N LEU A 393 9.87 5.43 -21.84
CA LEU A 393 10.40 4.07 -21.83
C LEU A 393 11.47 3.88 -22.92
N PRO A 394 12.53 3.10 -22.65
CA PRO A 394 13.57 2.84 -23.65
C PRO A 394 13.01 2.04 -24.84
N PRO A 395 13.61 2.13 -26.04
CA PRO A 395 13.16 1.37 -27.19
C PRO A 395 13.14 -0.14 -26.91
N GLY A 396 12.09 -0.82 -27.36
CA GLY A 396 11.91 -2.27 -27.15
C GLY A 396 11.36 -2.68 -25.78
N TRP A 397 11.13 -1.72 -24.87
CA TRP A 397 10.49 -1.95 -23.59
C TRP A 397 9.02 -1.52 -23.62
N SER A 398 8.18 -2.32 -22.99
CA SER A 398 6.76 -2.04 -22.75
C SER A 398 6.48 -2.04 -21.25
N LEU A 399 5.58 -1.17 -20.82
CA LEU A 399 4.97 -1.23 -19.50
C LEU A 399 4.07 -2.46 -19.40
N VAL A 400 4.16 -3.19 -18.29
CA VAL A 400 3.41 -4.42 -18.02
C VAL A 400 2.37 -4.22 -16.95
N ALA A 401 2.81 -3.73 -15.79
CA ALA A 401 1.97 -3.47 -14.63
C ALA A 401 2.55 -2.24 -13.91
N PRO A 402 1.70 -1.44 -13.26
CA PRO A 402 2.14 -0.56 -12.19
C PRO A 402 2.57 -1.41 -10.98
#